data_AF-A0A8C5I3G4-F1
#
_entry.id   AF-A0A8C5I3G4-F1
#
_cell.length_a   1.000
_cell.length_b   1.000
_cell.length_c   1.000
_cell.angle_alpha   90.00
_cell.angle_beta   90.00
_cell.angle_gamma   90.00
#
_symmetry.space_group_name_H-M   'P 1'
#
loop_
_entity.id
_entity.type
_entity.pdbx_description
1 polymer ?
#
loop_
_entity_poly.entity_id
_entity_poly.type
_entity_poly.pdbx_seq_one_letter_code
_entity_poly.pdbx_strand_id
1 'polypeptide(L)'
;MMFLNTVLVVLTNLAARVLGNKVFRKHFHLLLSVLVMFGPALSLWVSPHSIFAKRSHFLYRMFLRSGWGWTCIFVGSFIFLLSFSIRRSLSLSLRHLSRLGLAGGLWLSFCKLLDLLENATGSCYEPLTSGLEVTNGQPLLVLREDETKSECLKAGMLWRGYEVSEDVFLLCLCCLLLAEEMAVFGPYLSFGGISDGPLRILFLFCVILLGLWIFLLLCLLAYFPQFPTQLLGGALGCLSWRGLYQGWYRLGPTWYCPGRPGQGLLNSKSCSTGPGEAQDGYFSKT
;
A
#
# COMPACT_ATOMS: atom_id res chain seq x y z
N MET A 1 3.21 -28.48 -21.23
CA MET A 1 4.17 -27.48 -20.70
C MET A 1 4.31 -26.22 -21.56
N MET A 2 4.44 -26.33 -22.89
CA MET A 2 4.60 -25.15 -23.78
C MET A 2 3.42 -24.16 -23.68
N PHE A 3 2.17 -24.64 -23.67
CA PHE A 3 0.99 -23.77 -23.57
C PHE A 3 0.96 -22.93 -22.28
N LEU A 4 1.20 -23.55 -21.12
CA LEU A 4 1.21 -22.85 -19.83
C LEU A 4 2.29 -21.76 -19.78
N ASN A 5 3.48 -22.06 -20.30
CA ASN A 5 4.57 -21.08 -20.39
C ASN A 5 4.21 -19.92 -21.33
N THR A 6 3.58 -20.20 -22.47
CA THR A 6 3.11 -19.15 -23.39
C THR A 6 2.07 -18.26 -22.71
N VAL A 7 1.07 -18.84 -22.04
CA VAL A 7 0.05 -18.08 -21.29
C VAL A 7 0.69 -17.24 -20.19
N LEU A 8 1.61 -17.81 -19.41
CA LEU A 8 2.35 -17.11 -18.37
C LEU A 8 3.08 -15.88 -18.95
N VAL A 9 3.80 -16.05 -20.05
CA VAL A 9 4.56 -14.96 -20.69
C VAL A 9 3.61 -13.87 -21.20
N VAL A 10 2.52 -14.25 -21.89
CA VAL A 10 1.54 -13.30 -22.43
C VAL A 10 0.89 -12.49 -21.31
N LEU A 11 0.37 -13.16 -20.27
CA LEU A 11 -0.29 -12.51 -19.16
C LEU A 11 0.66 -11.57 -18.41
N THR A 12 1.88 -12.03 -18.14
CA THR A 12 2.90 -11.24 -17.47
C THR A 12 3.28 -10.01 -18.31
N ASN A 13 3.51 -10.17 -19.61
CA ASN A 13 3.88 -9.07 -20.49
C ASN A 13 2.75 -8.03 -20.61
N LEU A 14 1.49 -8.47 -20.68
CA LEU A 14 0.34 -7.59 -20.70
C LEU A 14 0.24 -6.79 -19.40
N ALA A 15 0.29 -7.47 -18.25
CA ALA A 15 0.23 -6.83 -16.95
C ALA A 15 1.42 -5.88 -16.73
N ALA A 16 2.63 -6.26 -17.13
CA ALA A 16 3.82 -5.42 -17.06
C ALA A 16 3.72 -4.17 -17.95
N ARG A 17 3.08 -4.28 -19.12
CA ARG A 17 2.81 -3.14 -20.00
C ARG A 17 1.80 -2.17 -19.39
N VAL A 18 0.73 -2.69 -18.78
CA VAL A 18 -0.29 -1.86 -18.10
C VAL A 18 0.32 -1.15 -16.90
N LEU A 19 0.96 -1.88 -15.98
CA LEU A 19 1.55 -1.31 -14.76
C LEU A 19 2.76 -0.40 -15.06
N GLY A 20 3.55 -0.73 -16.09
CA GLY A 20 4.68 0.07 -16.54
C GLY A 20 4.30 1.32 -17.34
N ASN A 21 3.03 1.49 -17.71
CA ASN A 21 2.58 2.67 -18.45
C ASN A 21 2.71 3.93 -17.56
N LYS A 22 3.35 4.97 -18.09
CA LYS A 22 3.52 6.26 -17.42
C LYS A 22 2.17 6.87 -16.98
N VAL A 23 1.12 6.68 -17.78
CA VAL A 23 -0.23 7.18 -17.46
C VAL A 23 -0.78 6.47 -16.25
N PHE A 24 -0.73 5.13 -16.22
CA PHE A 24 -1.20 4.32 -15.10
C PHE A 24 -0.46 4.73 -13.82
N ARG A 25 0.87 4.73 -13.86
CA ARG A 25 1.71 5.10 -12.71
C ARG A 25 1.41 6.50 -12.18
N LYS A 26 1.21 7.49 -13.06
CA LYS A 26 0.92 8.87 -12.64
C LYS A 26 -0.49 9.01 -12.05
N HIS A 27 -1.49 8.33 -12.59
CA HIS A 27 -2.90 8.53 -12.22
C HIS A 27 -3.45 7.49 -11.24
N PHE A 28 -2.71 6.44 -10.91
CA PHE A 28 -3.17 5.39 -9.99
C PHE A 28 -3.56 5.95 -8.60
N HIS A 29 -2.83 6.93 -8.08
CA HIS A 29 -3.20 7.58 -6.83
C HIS A 29 -4.52 8.36 -6.92
N LEU A 30 -4.84 8.95 -8.08
CA LEU A 30 -6.11 9.63 -8.30
C LEU A 30 -7.26 8.63 -8.38
N LEU A 31 -7.06 7.50 -9.04
CA LEU A 31 -8.01 6.39 -9.06
C LEU A 31 -8.35 5.97 -7.62
N LEU A 32 -7.35 5.81 -6.77
CA LEU A 32 -7.53 5.42 -5.37
C LEU A 32 -8.25 6.51 -4.56
N SER A 33 -7.92 7.79 -4.78
CA SER A 33 -8.62 8.91 -4.13
C SER A 33 -10.10 8.99 -4.55
N VAL A 34 -10.40 8.84 -5.83
CA VAL A 34 -11.78 8.76 -6.35
C VAL A 34 -12.50 7.56 -5.74
N LEU A 35 -11.84 6.40 -5.68
CA LEU A 35 -12.41 5.20 -5.06
C LEU A 35 -12.76 5.42 -3.58
N VAL A 36 -11.89 6.06 -2.80
CA VAL A 36 -12.16 6.35 -1.38
C VAL A 36 -13.28 7.39 -1.20
N MET A 37 -13.31 8.43 -2.05
CA MET A 37 -14.33 9.47 -2.00
C MET A 37 -15.73 8.96 -2.36
N PHE A 38 -15.85 8.18 -3.45
CA PHE A 38 -17.14 7.74 -3.98
C PHE A 38 -17.51 6.31 -3.57
N GLY A 39 -16.55 5.51 -3.10
CA GLY A 39 -16.76 4.11 -2.74
C GLY A 39 -17.92 3.90 -1.76
N PRO A 40 -18.08 4.72 -0.71
CA PRO A 40 -19.22 4.58 0.19
C PRO A 40 -20.60 4.89 -0.42
N ALA A 41 -20.68 5.62 -1.54
CA ALA A 41 -21.94 5.78 -2.27
C ALA A 41 -22.47 4.44 -2.82
N LEU A 42 -21.58 3.46 -3.00
CA LEU A 42 -21.95 2.10 -3.39
C LEU A 42 -22.76 1.38 -2.29
N SER A 43 -22.69 1.84 -1.04
CA SER A 43 -23.51 1.28 0.04
C SER A 43 -25.02 1.34 -0.26
N LEU A 44 -25.47 2.30 -1.08
CA LEU A 44 -26.88 2.43 -1.49
C LEU A 44 -27.33 1.32 -2.44
N TRP A 45 -26.39 0.65 -3.12
CA TRP A 45 -26.66 -0.34 -4.15
C TRP A 45 -26.36 -1.78 -3.69
N VAL A 46 -25.61 -1.93 -2.61
CA VAL A 46 -25.11 -3.22 -2.14
C VAL A 46 -26.11 -3.86 -1.18
N SER A 47 -26.51 -5.11 -1.47
CA SER A 47 -27.44 -5.86 -0.61
C SER A 47 -26.80 -6.24 0.73
N PRO A 48 -27.49 -6.02 1.87
CA PRO A 48 -26.99 -6.37 3.19
C PRO A 48 -26.94 -7.89 3.44
N HIS A 49 -27.49 -8.71 2.54
CA HIS A 49 -27.53 -10.18 2.66
C HIS A 49 -26.31 -10.87 2.04
N SER A 50 -25.35 -10.11 1.51
CA SER A 50 -24.12 -10.66 0.96
C SER A 50 -23.23 -11.26 2.05
N ILE A 51 -22.50 -12.33 1.72
CA ILE A 51 -21.52 -13.00 2.61
C ILE A 51 -20.51 -11.98 3.19
N PHE A 52 -20.23 -10.91 2.45
CA PHE A 52 -19.28 -9.85 2.83
C PHE A 52 -19.86 -8.75 3.74
N ALA A 53 -21.19 -8.71 3.94
CA ALA A 53 -21.82 -7.74 4.84
C ALA A 53 -21.52 -8.04 6.32
N LYS A 54 -21.12 -9.27 6.65
CA LYS A 54 -20.76 -9.64 8.01
C LYS A 54 -19.31 -9.24 8.31
N ARG A 55 -19.13 -8.15 9.06
CA ARG A 55 -17.80 -7.65 9.53
C ARG A 55 -16.99 -8.71 10.27
N SER A 56 -17.68 -9.71 10.85
CA SER A 56 -17.05 -10.79 11.58
C SER A 56 -16.45 -11.90 10.71
N HIS A 57 -16.55 -11.82 9.39
CA HIS A 57 -16.05 -12.86 8.51
C HIS A 57 -14.53 -13.05 8.69
N PHE A 58 -14.11 -14.28 8.98
CA PHE A 58 -12.73 -14.59 9.37
C PHE A 58 -11.72 -14.19 8.28
N LEU A 59 -12.03 -14.49 7.01
CA LEU A 59 -11.15 -14.15 5.89
C LEU A 59 -10.90 -12.64 5.80
N TYR A 60 -11.94 -11.84 6.02
CA TYR A 60 -11.83 -10.39 5.94
C TYR A 60 -10.88 -9.84 7.02
N ARG A 61 -11.08 -10.24 8.29
CA ARG A 61 -10.18 -9.82 9.38
C ARG A 61 -8.76 -10.34 9.20
N MET A 62 -8.60 -11.59 8.76
CA MET A 62 -7.27 -12.18 8.61
C MET A 62 -6.48 -11.50 7.51
N PHE A 63 -7.10 -11.23 6.34
CA PHE A 63 -6.42 -10.56 5.23
C PHE A 63 -6.13 -9.09 5.51
N LEU A 64 -7.05 -8.35 6.15
CA LEU A 64 -6.81 -6.96 6.51
C LEU A 64 -5.66 -6.82 7.52
N ARG A 65 -5.72 -7.58 8.63
CA ARG A 65 -4.72 -7.50 9.69
C ARG A 65 -3.34 -7.99 9.25
N SER A 66 -3.31 -8.95 8.32
CA SER A 66 -2.07 -9.49 7.75
C SER A 66 -1.63 -8.75 6.47
N GLY A 67 -2.33 -7.67 6.08
CA GLY A 67 -2.12 -7.04 4.77
C GLY A 67 -0.70 -6.54 4.53
N TRP A 68 -0.09 -5.98 5.58
CA TRP A 68 1.32 -5.58 5.55
C TRP A 68 2.27 -6.78 5.39
N GLY A 69 1.99 -7.88 6.10
CA GLY A 69 2.82 -9.09 6.07
C GLY A 69 2.86 -9.75 4.69
N TRP A 70 1.70 -9.94 4.07
CA TRP A 70 1.60 -10.49 2.71
C TRP A 70 2.28 -9.58 1.68
N THR A 71 2.08 -8.26 1.82
CA THR A 71 2.76 -7.27 0.97
C THR A 71 4.27 -7.37 1.14
N CYS A 72 4.77 -7.50 2.36
CA CYS A 72 6.18 -7.68 2.63
C CYS A 72 6.78 -8.94 1.99
N ILE A 73 6.08 -10.06 2.11
CA ILE A 73 6.54 -11.36 1.57
C ILE A 73 6.61 -11.30 0.05
N PHE A 74 5.50 -11.01 -0.62
CA PHE A 74 5.45 -11.09 -2.08
C PHE A 74 6.26 -9.98 -2.76
N VAL A 75 6.12 -8.73 -2.32
CA VAL A 75 6.86 -7.61 -2.90
C VAL A 75 8.33 -7.66 -2.51
N GLY A 76 8.64 -8.03 -1.27
CA GLY A 76 10.01 -8.20 -0.83
C GLY A 76 10.74 -9.26 -1.64
N SER A 77 10.14 -10.45 -1.81
CA SER A 77 10.71 -11.48 -2.68
C SER A 77 10.85 -10.99 -4.13
N PHE A 78 9.89 -10.22 -4.65
CA PHE A 78 9.95 -9.70 -6.02
C PHE A 78 11.11 -8.72 -6.20
N ILE A 79 11.24 -7.74 -5.30
CA ILE A 79 12.34 -6.78 -5.29
C ILE A 79 13.68 -7.50 -5.15
N PHE A 80 13.76 -8.47 -4.25
CA PHE A 80 14.98 -9.22 -4.01
C PHE A 80 15.43 -10.00 -5.25
N LEU A 81 14.53 -10.77 -5.85
CA LEU A 81 14.84 -11.54 -7.06
C LEU A 81 15.16 -10.62 -8.24
N LEU A 82 14.38 -9.56 -8.46
CA LEU A 82 14.64 -8.61 -9.54
C LEU A 82 16.02 -7.94 -9.39
N SER A 83 16.35 -7.46 -8.18
CA SER A 83 17.65 -6.84 -7.91
C SER A 83 18.81 -7.83 -8.05
N PHE A 84 18.62 -9.06 -7.54
CA PHE A 84 19.63 -10.11 -7.60
C PHE A 84 19.89 -10.57 -9.03
N SER A 85 18.84 -10.75 -9.85
CA SER A 85 18.98 -11.12 -11.27
C SER A 85 19.76 -10.08 -12.09
N ILE A 86 19.67 -8.79 -11.74
CA ILE A 86 20.32 -7.71 -12.51
C ILE A 86 21.77 -7.49 -12.06
N ARG A 87 22.03 -7.43 -10.75
CA ARG A 87 23.33 -6.98 -10.21
C ARG A 87 24.09 -8.03 -9.40
N ARG A 88 23.46 -9.18 -9.10
CA ARG A 88 24.00 -10.28 -8.25
C ARG A 88 24.62 -9.83 -6.92
N SER A 89 24.23 -8.65 -6.41
CA SER A 89 24.77 -8.03 -5.20
C SER A 89 23.71 -8.02 -4.09
N LEU A 90 24.07 -8.59 -2.94
CA LEU A 90 23.20 -8.62 -1.75
C LEU A 90 23.02 -7.24 -1.14
N SER A 91 24.07 -6.43 -1.08
CA SER A 91 24.03 -5.07 -0.50
C SER A 91 23.04 -4.17 -1.24
N LEU A 92 23.04 -4.21 -2.58
CA LEU A 92 22.10 -3.42 -3.37
C LEU A 92 20.65 -3.92 -3.21
N SER A 93 20.47 -5.25 -3.13
CA SER A 93 19.16 -5.86 -2.93
C SER A 93 18.56 -5.47 -1.57
N LEU A 94 19.36 -5.53 -0.49
CA LEU A 94 18.95 -5.10 0.84
C LEU A 94 18.60 -3.61 0.89
N ARG A 95 19.31 -2.78 0.14
CA ARG A 95 18.97 -1.36 0.00
C ARG A 95 17.61 -1.15 -0.68
N HIS A 96 17.27 -1.94 -1.69
CA HIS A 96 15.95 -1.84 -2.30
C HIS A 96 14.85 -2.39 -1.37
N LEU A 97 15.14 -3.44 -0.62
CA LEU A 97 14.25 -3.96 0.43
C LEU A 97 14.02 -2.97 1.57
N SER A 98 14.98 -2.10 1.87
CA SER A 98 14.80 -1.09 2.93
C SER A 98 13.67 -0.10 2.62
N ARG A 99 13.26 0.07 1.36
CA ARG A 99 12.05 0.83 1.01
C ARG A 99 10.80 0.29 1.70
N LEU A 100 10.66 -1.04 1.69
CA LEU A 100 9.55 -1.74 2.32
C LEU A 100 9.62 -1.57 3.84
N GLY A 101 10.81 -1.69 4.43
CA GLY A 101 11.04 -1.43 5.86
C GLY A 101 10.67 -0.01 6.26
N LEU A 102 11.07 1.01 5.49
CA LEU A 102 10.75 2.41 5.74
C LEU A 102 9.24 2.69 5.64
N ALA A 103 8.57 2.11 4.65
CA ALA A 103 7.11 2.23 4.51
C ALA A 103 6.38 1.57 5.69
N GLY A 104 6.84 0.40 6.15
CA GLY A 104 6.28 -0.29 7.31
C GLY A 104 6.53 0.45 8.62
N GLY A 105 7.74 1.01 8.80
CA GLY A 105 8.07 1.86 9.93
C GLY A 105 7.19 3.10 9.97
N LEU A 106 7.03 3.79 8.84
CA LEU A 106 6.16 4.96 8.73
C LEU A 106 4.71 4.62 9.07
N TRP A 107 4.19 3.51 8.54
CA TRP A 107 2.86 3.00 8.87
C TRP A 107 2.68 2.80 10.37
N LEU A 108 3.59 2.07 11.02
CA LEU A 108 3.55 1.81 12.46
C LEU A 108 3.64 3.09 13.28
N SER A 109 4.49 4.04 12.88
CA SER A 109 4.57 5.35 13.52
C SER A 109 3.26 6.12 13.43
N PHE A 110 2.58 6.10 12.27
CA PHE A 110 1.28 6.74 12.13
C PHE A 110 0.20 6.04 12.96
N CYS A 111 0.15 4.70 13.02
CA CYS A 111 -0.77 4.00 13.92
C CYS A 111 -0.57 4.43 15.37
N LYS A 112 0.67 4.48 15.85
CA LYS A 112 0.96 4.93 17.21
C LYS A 112 0.59 6.38 17.44
N LEU A 113 0.82 7.26 16.47
CA LEU A 113 0.40 8.65 16.55
C LEU A 113 -1.13 8.78 16.61
N LEU A 114 -1.85 8.00 15.81
CA LEU A 114 -3.31 8.00 15.80
C LEU A 114 -3.89 7.42 17.11
N ASP A 115 -3.31 6.34 17.63
CA ASP A 115 -3.65 5.80 18.96
C ASP A 115 -3.50 6.87 20.05
N LEU A 116 -2.38 7.61 20.04
CA LEU A 116 -2.12 8.68 21.00
C LEU A 116 -3.08 9.85 20.82
N LEU A 117 -3.38 10.24 19.58
CA LEU A 117 -4.31 11.31 19.28
C LEU A 117 -5.74 10.94 19.70
N GLU A 118 -6.16 9.69 19.45
CA GLU A 118 -7.47 9.20 19.88
C GLU A 118 -7.58 9.23 21.41
N ASN A 119 -6.54 8.78 22.12
CA ASN A 119 -6.50 8.81 23.58
C ASN A 119 -6.50 10.25 24.14
N ALA A 120 -5.89 11.20 23.45
CA ALA A 120 -5.81 12.60 23.88
C ALA A 120 -7.06 13.42 23.53
N THR A 121 -7.78 13.05 22.48
CA THR A 121 -8.97 13.80 21.99
C THR A 121 -10.29 13.16 22.37
N GLY A 122 -10.26 11.88 22.77
CA GLY A 122 -11.46 11.17 23.17
C GLY A 122 -11.88 11.50 24.58
N SER A 123 -13.18 11.37 24.83
CA SER A 123 -13.75 11.49 26.16
C SER A 123 -14.52 10.22 26.50
N CYS A 124 -14.56 9.90 27.78
CA CYS A 124 -15.34 8.78 28.28
C CYS A 124 -16.75 9.24 28.67
N TYR A 125 -17.75 8.48 28.26
CA TYR A 125 -19.16 8.75 28.46
C TYR A 125 -19.84 7.58 29.17
N GLU A 126 -20.57 7.87 30.24
CA GLU A 126 -21.30 6.84 30.98
C GLU A 126 -22.67 6.53 30.33
N PRO A 127 -22.97 5.27 29.95
CA PRO A 127 -24.23 4.90 29.35
C PRO A 127 -25.34 4.82 30.43
N LEU A 128 -26.31 5.72 30.37
CA LEU A 128 -27.45 5.71 31.29
C LEU A 128 -28.35 4.49 31.00
N THR A 129 -28.30 3.46 31.85
CA THR A 129 -29.16 2.27 31.71
C THR A 129 -30.36 2.38 32.65
N SER A 130 -31.54 2.58 32.07
CA SER A 130 -32.91 2.31 32.58
C SER A 130 -33.35 2.93 33.91
N GLY A 131 -34.16 3.98 33.81
CA GLY A 131 -34.97 4.46 34.95
C GLY A 131 -36.01 5.55 34.64
N LEU A 132 -35.95 6.25 33.49
CA LEU A 132 -36.99 7.21 33.14
C LEU A 132 -37.20 7.23 31.63
N GLU A 133 -38.37 6.79 31.18
CA GLU A 133 -38.92 7.19 29.89
C GLU A 133 -38.97 8.73 29.87
N VAL A 134 -38.07 9.35 29.13
CA VAL A 134 -38.22 10.76 28.75
C VAL A 134 -38.35 10.80 27.25
N THR A 135 -39.61 10.88 26.85
CA THR A 135 -40.06 11.39 25.57
C THR A 135 -39.37 12.71 25.26
N ASN A 136 -38.72 12.76 24.09
CA ASN A 136 -38.17 13.95 23.43
C ASN A 136 -36.90 14.58 24.04
N GLY A 137 -35.74 14.25 23.47
CA GLY A 137 -34.60 15.17 23.34
C GLY A 137 -33.52 15.10 24.43
N GLN A 138 -32.38 14.52 24.04
CA GLN A 138 -31.03 14.62 24.64
C GLN A 138 -30.79 13.96 26.01
N PRO A 139 -30.16 12.76 26.07
CA PRO A 139 -29.65 12.22 27.33
C PRO A 139 -28.31 12.89 27.70
N LEU A 140 -28.27 13.50 28.89
CA LEU A 140 -27.11 14.20 29.45
C LEU A 140 -26.09 13.17 29.99
N LEU A 141 -24.86 13.27 29.51
CA LEU A 141 -23.75 12.34 29.73
C LEU A 141 -22.82 12.92 30.80
N VAL A 142 -22.40 12.13 31.80
CA VAL A 142 -21.27 12.53 32.67
C VAL A 142 -20.00 12.41 31.82
N LEU A 143 -19.35 13.55 31.59
CA LEU A 143 -18.10 13.67 30.83
C LEU A 143 -16.92 13.47 31.78
N ARG A 144 -16.08 12.46 31.52
CA ARG A 144 -14.79 12.29 32.20
C ARG A 144 -13.67 12.52 31.20
N GLU A 145 -13.03 13.68 31.27
CA GLU A 145 -11.99 14.12 30.34
C GLU A 145 -10.60 13.51 30.63
N ASP A 146 -10.39 12.95 31.82
CA ASP A 146 -9.04 12.53 32.29
C ASP A 146 -8.77 11.01 32.24
N GLU A 147 -9.67 10.19 31.66
CA GLU A 147 -9.49 8.73 31.63
C GLU A 147 -8.96 8.22 30.29
N THR A 148 -8.10 7.20 30.35
CA THR A 148 -7.64 6.52 29.14
C THR A 148 -8.75 5.66 28.53
N LYS A 149 -8.74 5.48 27.20
CA LYS A 149 -9.67 4.58 26.49
C LYS A 149 -9.77 3.20 27.13
N SER A 150 -8.64 2.66 27.61
CA SER A 150 -8.58 1.32 28.21
C SER A 150 -9.30 1.23 29.56
N GLU A 151 -9.22 2.27 30.39
CA GLU A 151 -9.89 2.35 31.68
C GLU A 151 -11.39 2.58 31.48
N CYS A 152 -11.73 3.48 30.56
CA CYS A 152 -13.12 3.75 30.16
C CYS A 152 -13.86 2.48 29.70
N LEU A 153 -13.25 1.72 28.78
CA LEU A 153 -13.86 0.48 28.27
C LEU A 153 -13.92 -0.63 29.33
N LYS A 154 -12.94 -0.70 30.24
CA LYS A 154 -12.97 -1.63 31.38
C LYS A 154 -14.09 -1.31 32.36
N ALA A 155 -14.41 -0.03 32.53
CA ALA A 155 -15.53 0.42 33.35
C ALA A 155 -16.91 0.20 32.69
N GLY A 156 -16.96 -0.37 31.47
CA GLY A 156 -18.20 -0.58 30.74
C GLY A 156 -18.77 0.72 30.13
N MET A 157 -17.98 1.77 30.09
CA MET A 157 -18.37 3.07 29.55
C MET A 157 -18.09 3.17 28.04
N LEU A 158 -18.69 4.17 27.39
CA LEU A 158 -18.56 4.42 25.95
C LEU A 158 -17.46 5.45 25.68
N TRP A 159 -16.49 5.09 24.85
CA TRP A 159 -15.44 6.01 24.39
C TRP A 159 -15.85 6.69 23.08
N ARG A 160 -15.68 8.01 22.97
CA ARG A 160 -15.88 8.74 21.71
C ARG A 160 -14.70 9.68 21.47
N GLY A 161 -13.93 9.39 20.43
CA GLY A 161 -12.77 10.19 20.01
C GLY A 161 -12.65 10.28 18.50
N TYR A 162 -11.59 10.93 18.04
CA TYR A 162 -11.30 11.04 16.61
C TYR A 162 -10.77 9.71 16.06
N GLU A 163 -11.67 8.87 15.55
CA GLU A 163 -11.33 7.57 14.98
C GLU A 163 -10.94 7.74 13.51
N VAL A 164 -9.72 7.35 13.15
CA VAL A 164 -9.28 7.29 11.74
C VAL A 164 -9.27 5.84 11.30
N SER A 165 -9.74 5.54 10.09
CA SER A 165 -9.76 4.16 9.60
C SER A 165 -8.35 3.68 9.25
N GLU A 166 -7.73 2.96 10.18
CA GLU A 166 -6.45 2.29 9.98
C GLU A 166 -6.50 1.29 8.81
N ASP A 167 -7.58 0.51 8.69
CA ASP A 167 -7.72 -0.48 7.62
C ASP A 167 -7.65 0.17 6.22
N VAL A 168 -8.35 1.31 6.02
CA VAL A 168 -8.29 2.06 4.76
C VAL A 168 -6.90 2.65 4.53
N PHE A 169 -6.27 3.19 5.59
CA PHE A 169 -4.92 3.73 5.51
C PHE A 169 -3.93 2.63 5.06
N LEU A 170 -3.97 1.44 5.66
CA LEU A 170 -3.07 0.33 5.33
C LEU A 170 -3.26 -0.14 3.90
N LEU A 171 -4.51 -0.40 3.50
CA LEU A 171 -4.83 -0.87 2.16
C LEU A 171 -4.41 0.13 1.09
N CYS A 172 -4.65 1.42 1.32
CA CYS A 172 -4.24 2.46 0.39
C CYS A 172 -2.71 2.52 0.25
N LEU A 173 -1.99 2.48 1.37
CA LEU A 173 -0.53 2.47 1.36
C LEU A 173 0.03 1.24 0.64
N CYS A 174 -0.51 0.05 0.91
CA CYS A 174 -0.11 -1.21 0.26
C CYS A 174 -0.38 -1.17 -1.25
N CYS A 175 -1.53 -0.66 -1.70
CA CYS A 175 -1.86 -0.54 -3.12
C CYS A 175 -0.86 0.37 -3.85
N LEU A 176 -0.59 1.55 -3.29
CA LEU A 176 0.31 2.54 -3.88
C LEU A 176 1.76 2.02 -3.91
N LEU A 177 2.21 1.36 -2.84
CA LEU A 177 3.51 0.73 -2.75
C LEU A 177 3.66 -0.38 -3.80
N LEU A 178 2.69 -1.31 -3.89
CA LEU A 178 2.72 -2.37 -4.89
C LEU A 178 2.81 -1.79 -6.30
N ALA A 179 1.95 -0.82 -6.63
CA ALA A 179 1.89 -0.24 -7.96
C ALA A 179 3.23 0.39 -8.37
N GLU A 180 3.91 1.12 -7.49
CA GLU A 180 5.22 1.73 -7.78
C GLU A 180 6.35 0.70 -7.91
N GLU A 181 6.45 -0.27 -7.00
CA GLU A 181 7.52 -1.28 -7.05
C GLU A 181 7.37 -2.20 -8.27
N MET A 182 6.13 -2.52 -8.65
CA MET A 182 5.81 -3.37 -9.79
C MET A 182 5.96 -2.66 -11.14
N ALA A 183 5.80 -1.34 -11.19
CA ALA A 183 5.91 -0.57 -12.43
C ALA A 183 7.31 -0.64 -13.07
N VAL A 184 8.33 -1.03 -12.32
CA VAL A 184 9.71 -1.21 -12.82
C VAL A 184 9.83 -2.38 -13.79
N PHE A 185 8.95 -3.38 -13.68
CA PHE A 185 9.06 -4.62 -14.45
C PHE A 185 8.79 -4.42 -15.95
N GLY A 186 7.85 -3.55 -16.30
CA GLY A 186 7.54 -3.23 -17.70
C GLY A 186 8.76 -2.71 -18.48
N PRO A 187 9.39 -1.62 -18.03
CA PRO A 187 10.64 -1.12 -18.59
C PRO A 187 11.75 -2.18 -18.60
N TYR A 188 11.91 -2.95 -17.52
CA TYR A 188 12.89 -4.02 -17.43
C TYR A 188 12.76 -5.05 -18.57
N LEU A 189 11.53 -5.50 -18.87
CA LEU A 189 11.26 -6.39 -19.98
C LEU A 189 11.51 -5.71 -21.34
N SER A 190 11.15 -4.43 -21.51
CA SER A 190 11.39 -3.71 -22.77
C SER A 190 12.87 -3.56 -23.11
N PHE A 191 13.75 -3.48 -22.10
CA PHE A 191 15.20 -3.46 -22.30
C PHE A 191 15.79 -4.87 -22.46
N GLY A 192 14.97 -5.89 -22.75
CA GLY A 192 15.42 -7.28 -22.95
C GLY A 192 15.91 -7.96 -21.67
N GLY A 193 15.37 -7.60 -20.50
CA GLY A 193 15.69 -8.24 -19.22
C GLY A 193 15.44 -9.75 -19.27
N ILE A 194 16.39 -10.55 -18.76
CA ILE A 194 16.19 -11.99 -18.63
C ILE A 194 15.14 -12.19 -17.55
N SER A 195 14.01 -12.76 -17.94
CA SER A 195 12.87 -12.92 -17.05
C SER A 195 12.61 -14.40 -16.84
N ASP A 196 13.28 -14.96 -15.83
CA ASP A 196 13.10 -16.34 -15.41
C ASP A 196 11.65 -16.61 -15.00
N GLY A 197 11.20 -17.86 -15.18
CA GLY A 197 9.86 -18.31 -14.80
C GLY A 197 9.44 -17.90 -13.38
N PRO A 198 10.27 -18.10 -12.34
CA PRO A 198 9.95 -17.71 -10.97
C PRO A 198 9.67 -16.20 -10.80
N LEU A 199 10.43 -15.34 -11.50
CA LEU A 199 10.24 -13.89 -11.42
C LEU A 199 8.90 -13.47 -12.03
N ARG A 200 8.50 -14.10 -13.15
CA ARG A 200 7.19 -13.86 -13.79
C ARG A 200 6.04 -14.31 -12.90
N ILE A 201 6.16 -15.50 -12.31
CA ILE A 201 5.17 -16.05 -11.40
C ILE A 201 4.99 -15.13 -10.19
N LEU A 202 6.09 -14.67 -9.60
CA LEU A 202 6.06 -13.78 -8.45
C LEU A 202 5.48 -12.39 -8.78
N PHE A 203 5.79 -11.87 -9.97
CA PHE A 203 5.16 -10.66 -10.49
C PHE A 203 3.64 -10.85 -10.58
N LEU A 204 3.15 -11.98 -11.11
CA LEU A 204 1.72 -12.24 -11.17
C LEU A 204 1.08 -12.38 -9.79
N PHE A 205 1.75 -13.01 -8.83
CA PHE A 205 1.26 -13.03 -7.44
C PHE A 205 1.11 -11.62 -6.87
N CYS A 206 2.07 -10.73 -7.14
CA CYS A 206 1.95 -9.32 -6.74
C CYS A 206 0.78 -8.61 -7.46
N VAL A 207 0.55 -8.86 -8.75
CA VAL A 207 -0.60 -8.29 -9.48
C VAL A 207 -1.93 -8.78 -8.89
N ILE A 208 -2.04 -10.07 -8.58
CA ILE A 208 -3.22 -10.65 -7.91
C ILE A 208 -3.41 -10.02 -6.53
N LEU A 209 -2.33 -9.85 -5.77
CA LEU A 209 -2.36 -9.23 -4.46
C LEU A 209 -2.82 -7.76 -4.53
N LEU A 210 -2.38 -7.00 -5.54
CA LEU A 210 -2.88 -5.63 -5.78
C LEU A 210 -4.39 -5.61 -6.03
N GLY A 211 -4.87 -6.52 -6.89
CA GLY A 211 -6.30 -6.66 -7.16
C GLY A 211 -7.09 -7.02 -5.91
N LEU A 212 -6.55 -7.92 -5.08
CA LEU A 212 -7.13 -8.29 -3.80
C LEU A 212 -7.21 -7.11 -2.83
N TRP A 213 -6.17 -6.28 -2.73
CA TRP A 213 -6.20 -5.07 -1.89
C TRP A 213 -7.23 -4.05 -2.36
N ILE A 214 -7.33 -3.81 -3.67
CA ILE A 214 -8.35 -2.92 -4.25
C ILE A 214 -9.75 -3.48 -3.98
N PHE A 215 -9.94 -4.80 -4.13
CA PHE A 215 -11.22 -5.45 -3.84
C PHE A 215 -11.61 -5.34 -2.36
N LEU A 216 -10.68 -5.61 -1.44
CA LEU A 216 -10.92 -5.48 0.00
C LEU A 216 -11.22 -4.03 0.39
N LEU A 217 -10.54 -3.06 -0.24
CA LEU A 217 -10.82 -1.64 -0.05
C LEU A 217 -12.24 -1.30 -0.53
N LEU A 218 -12.63 -1.75 -1.72
CA LEU A 218 -13.97 -1.57 -2.25
C LEU A 218 -15.03 -2.17 -1.32
N CYS A 219 -14.81 -3.39 -0.82
CA CYS A 219 -15.71 -4.02 0.14
C CYS A 219 -15.81 -3.22 1.44
N LEU A 220 -14.69 -2.75 1.98
CA LEU A 220 -14.67 -1.95 3.21
C LEU A 220 -15.48 -0.65 3.04
N LEU A 221 -15.30 0.04 1.91
CA LEU A 221 -16.01 1.28 1.61
C LEU A 221 -17.51 1.03 1.35
N ALA A 222 -17.87 -0.05 0.65
CA ALA A 222 -19.26 -0.32 0.28
C ALA A 222 -20.10 -0.92 1.42
N TYR A 223 -19.56 -1.87 2.20
CA TYR A 223 -20.31 -2.55 3.26
C TYR A 223 -20.21 -1.86 4.63
N PHE A 224 -19.14 -1.11 4.88
CA PHE A 224 -18.92 -0.42 6.16
C PHE A 224 -18.62 1.07 5.94
N PRO A 225 -19.55 1.84 5.33
CA PRO A 225 -19.32 3.25 5.07
C PRO A 225 -19.20 4.03 6.39
N GLN A 226 -18.06 4.68 6.61
CA GLN A 226 -17.76 5.51 7.77
C GLN A 226 -17.08 6.80 7.33
N PHE A 227 -17.86 7.86 7.16
CA PHE A 227 -17.34 9.19 6.85
C PHE A 227 -17.30 10.07 8.10
N PRO A 228 -16.26 10.91 8.26
CA PRO A 228 -15.11 11.14 7.37
C PRO A 228 -13.90 10.21 7.65
N THR A 229 -14.01 9.28 8.59
CA THR A 229 -12.90 8.48 9.13
C THR A 229 -12.15 7.67 8.05
N GLN A 230 -12.87 7.10 7.09
CA GLN A 230 -12.29 6.37 5.95
C GLN A 230 -11.58 7.28 4.97
N LEU A 231 -12.12 8.47 4.73
CA LEU A 231 -11.51 9.46 3.85
C LEU A 231 -10.16 9.92 4.40
N LEU A 232 -10.10 10.16 5.71
CA LEU A 232 -8.87 10.54 6.42
C LEU A 232 -7.82 9.42 6.34
N GLY A 233 -8.22 8.16 6.53
CA GLY A 233 -7.33 7.02 6.37
C GLY A 233 -6.75 6.95 4.95
N GLY A 234 -7.59 7.09 3.92
CA GLY A 234 -7.14 7.11 2.53
C GLY A 234 -6.21 8.28 2.20
N ALA A 235 -6.48 9.46 2.76
CA ALA A 235 -5.63 10.63 2.63
C ALA A 235 -4.25 10.43 3.27
N LEU A 236 -4.19 9.88 4.49
CA LEU A 236 -2.92 9.52 5.14
C LEU A 236 -2.11 8.50 4.33
N GLY A 237 -2.77 7.54 3.69
CA GLY A 237 -2.14 6.59 2.77
C GLY A 237 -1.50 7.28 1.58
N CYS A 238 -2.25 8.18 0.94
CA CYS A 238 -1.76 8.96 -0.20
C CYS A 238 -0.61 9.90 0.19
N LEU A 239 -0.70 10.57 1.35
CA LEU A 239 0.33 11.47 1.86
C LEU A 239 1.61 10.71 2.23
N SER A 240 1.49 9.57 2.90
CA SER A 240 2.62 8.70 3.24
C SER A 240 3.37 8.24 1.99
N TRP A 241 2.62 7.79 0.97
CA TRP A 241 3.22 7.42 -0.32
C TRP A 241 3.90 8.61 -1.01
N ARG A 242 3.25 9.79 -1.03
CA ARG A 242 3.85 11.00 -1.62
C ARG A 242 5.14 11.39 -0.88
N GLY A 243 5.12 11.39 0.45
CA GLY A 243 6.30 11.68 1.27
C GLY A 243 7.47 10.75 0.94
N LEU A 244 7.21 9.44 0.84
CA LEU A 244 8.23 8.44 0.53
C LEU A 244 8.69 8.48 -0.93
N TYR A 245 7.80 8.17 -1.88
CA TYR A 245 8.18 7.95 -3.29
C TYR A 245 8.37 9.26 -4.08
N GLN A 246 7.60 10.28 -3.72
CA GLN A 246 7.66 11.59 -4.35
C GLN A 246 8.48 12.61 -3.54
N GLY A 247 8.83 12.38 -2.28
CA GLY A 247 9.72 13.27 -1.53
C GLY A 247 11.09 12.63 -1.36
N TRP A 248 11.17 11.72 -0.40
CA TRP A 248 12.41 11.16 0.09
C TRP A 248 13.18 10.39 -0.99
N TYR A 249 12.52 9.46 -1.70
CA TYR A 249 13.19 8.61 -2.68
C TYR A 249 13.63 9.37 -3.94
N ARG A 250 13.17 10.62 -4.13
CA ARG A 250 13.65 11.53 -5.19
C ARG A 250 15.04 12.08 -4.93
N LEU A 251 15.49 12.15 -3.67
CA LEU A 251 16.79 12.72 -3.27
C LEU A 251 17.99 11.86 -3.72
N GLY A 252 17.74 10.79 -4.47
CA GLY A 252 18.77 9.91 -5.02
C GLY A 252 19.30 8.90 -4.00
N PRO A 253 20.17 7.99 -4.44
CA PRO A 253 20.73 6.96 -3.58
C PRO A 253 21.85 7.53 -2.67
N THR A 254 21.53 7.89 -1.43
CA THR A 254 22.51 8.14 -0.34
C THR A 254 22.48 7.05 0.74
N TRP A 255 23.41 7.05 1.71
CA TRP A 255 23.42 6.05 2.81
C TRP A 255 22.06 5.93 3.53
N TYR A 256 21.30 7.03 3.59
CA TYR A 256 19.99 7.13 4.22
C TYR A 256 18.80 7.03 3.24
N CYS A 257 19.04 7.09 1.93
CA CYS A 257 18.00 7.11 0.90
C CYS A 257 18.15 5.90 -0.06
N PRO A 258 17.16 5.00 -0.16
CA PRO A 258 17.23 3.85 -1.06
C PRO A 258 17.07 4.21 -2.54
N GLY A 259 16.57 5.41 -2.86
CA GLY A 259 16.36 5.89 -4.23
C GLY A 259 15.12 5.32 -4.91
N ARG A 260 14.72 5.93 -6.04
CA ARG A 260 13.52 5.57 -6.80
C ARG A 260 13.54 4.13 -7.32
N PRO A 261 12.37 3.46 -7.41
CA PRO A 261 12.24 2.19 -8.13
C PRO A 261 12.78 2.32 -9.57
N GLY A 262 13.65 1.40 -9.98
CA GLY A 262 14.28 1.37 -11.31
C GLY A 262 15.53 2.25 -11.48
N GLN A 263 15.80 3.20 -10.57
CA GLN A 263 17.02 4.02 -10.61
C GLN A 263 18.24 3.15 -10.24
N GLY A 264 19.27 3.14 -11.10
CA GLY A 264 20.46 2.29 -10.94
C GLY A 264 20.36 0.89 -11.56
N LEU A 265 19.14 0.36 -11.77
CA LEU A 265 18.91 -0.93 -12.45
C LEU A 265 18.80 -0.78 -13.98
N LEU A 266 18.11 0.26 -14.47
CA LEU A 266 17.87 0.45 -15.91
C LEU A 266 18.98 1.27 -16.61
N ASN A 267 19.59 2.22 -15.90
CA ASN A 267 20.65 3.07 -16.46
C ASN A 267 21.92 2.30 -16.83
N SER A 268 22.31 1.27 -16.06
CA SER A 268 23.54 0.52 -16.38
C SER A 268 23.38 -0.44 -17.54
N LYS A 269 22.15 -0.94 -17.81
CA LYS A 269 21.94 -1.87 -18.94
C LYS A 269 22.11 -1.17 -20.28
N SER A 270 21.72 0.10 -20.38
CA SER A 270 22.01 0.95 -21.55
C SER A 270 23.52 1.12 -21.80
N CYS A 271 24.35 1.07 -20.74
CA CYS A 271 25.81 1.16 -20.86
C CYS A 271 26.45 -0.18 -21.28
N SER A 272 25.86 -1.32 -20.90
CA SER A 272 26.32 -2.65 -21.34
C SER A 272 25.82 -3.07 -22.73
N THR A 273 24.98 -2.27 -23.38
CA THR A 273 24.40 -2.57 -24.71
C THR A 273 24.55 -1.35 -25.64
N GLY A 274 25.75 -0.80 -25.71
CA GLY A 274 26.21 0.04 -26.82
C GLY A 274 27.12 -0.80 -27.74
N PRO A 275 27.01 -0.69 -29.08
CA PRO A 275 27.76 -1.53 -30.02
C PRO A 275 29.24 -1.18 -30.01
N GLY A 276 30.07 -2.17 -30.34
CA GLY A 276 31.47 -1.96 -30.66
C GLY A 276 31.66 -1.10 -31.91
N GLU A 277 32.90 -0.61 -32.04
CA GLU A 277 33.52 0.12 -33.15
C GLU A 277 33.35 1.65 -33.21
N ALA A 278 34.40 2.34 -32.78
CA ALA A 278 35.09 3.33 -33.60
C ALA A 278 36.60 3.33 -33.25
N GLN A 279 37.39 2.79 -34.17
CA GLN A 279 38.82 3.05 -34.32
C GLN A 279 39.02 4.51 -34.74
N ASP A 280 39.98 5.24 -34.12
CA ASP A 280 41.07 5.94 -34.82
C ASP A 280 41.87 6.89 -33.90
N GLY A 281 43.19 6.66 -33.88
CA GLY A 281 44.21 7.66 -34.19
C GLY A 281 44.36 8.95 -33.36
N TYR A 282 45.53 9.03 -32.68
CA TYR A 282 46.43 10.19 -32.62
C TYR A 282 46.16 11.32 -31.59
N PHE A 283 46.95 11.40 -30.49
CA PHE A 283 47.98 12.45 -30.30
C PHE A 283 48.84 12.26 -29.01
N SER A 284 50.15 12.14 -29.25
CA SER A 284 51.36 12.47 -28.46
C SER A 284 51.35 13.05 -27.02
N LYS A 285 52.41 12.62 -26.30
CA LYS A 285 53.16 13.24 -25.18
C LYS A 285 52.48 13.20 -23.80
N THR A 286 53.11 12.72 -22.74
CA THR A 286 54.54 12.79 -22.34
C THR A 286 54.86 11.65 -21.38
#